data_AF-A0A968XGJ4-F1
#
_entry.id   AF-A0A968XGJ4-F1
#
_cell.length_a   1.000
_cell.length_b   1.000
_cell.length_c   1.000
_cell.angle_alpha   90.00
_cell.angle_beta   90.00
_cell.angle_gamma   90.00
#
_symmetry.space_group_name_H-M   'P 1'
#
loop_
_entity.id
_entity.type
_entity.pdbx_description
1 polymer ?
#
loop_
_entity_poly.entity_id
_entity_poly.type
_entity_poly.pdbx_seq_one_letter_code
_entity_poly.pdbx_strand_id
1 'polypeptide(L)'
;MYGTQLNWSDAQKLRQFCEDNGLQYIATTESCAGLWDRSVAIHKGSGETLHYDIDEDQDIMVNEHTIRKAKSLAEIIEYLDAAAFFPDALTIES
;
A
#
# COMPACT_ATOMS: atom_id res chain seq x y z
N MET A 1 1.69 13.94 -5.91
CA MET A 1 0.77 12.79 -6.08
C MET A 1 -0.64 13.31 -5.84
N TYR A 2 -1.56 13.19 -6.80
CA TYR A 2 -2.96 13.59 -6.62
C TYR A 2 -3.76 12.33 -6.31
N GLY A 3 -4.14 12.15 -5.05
CA GLY A 3 -5.03 11.07 -4.61
C GLY A 3 -6.49 11.50 -4.73
N THR A 4 -7.38 10.58 -5.12
CA THR A 4 -8.82 10.80 -5.04
C THR A 4 -9.36 10.05 -3.84
N GLN A 5 -10.00 10.77 -2.91
CA GLN A 5 -10.65 10.14 -1.77
C GLN A 5 -11.98 9.54 -2.22
N LEU A 6 -12.13 8.23 -2.05
CA LEU A 6 -13.35 7.48 -2.37
C LEU A 6 -14.02 7.02 -1.08
N ASN A 7 -15.35 6.83 -1.13
CA ASN A 7 -16.01 6.08 -0.07
C ASN A 7 -15.54 4.62 -0.09
N TRP A 8 -15.75 3.90 1.02
CA TRP A 8 -15.18 2.58 1.21
C TRP A 8 -15.66 1.55 0.17
N SER A 9 -16.94 1.61 -0.23
CA SER A 9 -17.51 0.68 -1.23
C SER A 9 -16.91 0.90 -2.61
N ASP A 10 -16.77 2.16 -3.04
CA ASP A 10 -16.22 2.47 -4.36
C ASP A 10 -14.70 2.25 -4.40
N ALA A 11 -13.99 2.49 -3.30
CA ALA A 11 -12.59 2.10 -3.15
C ALA A 11 -12.39 0.59 -3.27
N GLN A 12 -13.31 -0.23 -2.75
CA GLN A 12 -13.25 -1.68 -2.93
C GLN A 12 -13.49 -2.10 -4.38
N LYS A 13 -14.51 -1.56 -5.04
CA LYS A 13 -14.80 -1.86 -6.45
C LYS A 13 -13.62 -1.49 -7.35
N LEU A 14 -13.00 -0.32 -7.11
CA LEU A 14 -11.85 0.12 -7.89
C LEU A 14 -10.63 -0.78 -7.66
N ARG A 15 -10.36 -1.19 -6.41
CA ARG A 15 -9.29 -2.16 -6.10
C ARG A 15 -9.52 -3.49 -6.84
N GLN A 16 -10.71 -4.05 -6.73
CA GLN A 16 -11.05 -5.29 -7.44
C GLN A 16 -10.89 -5.14 -8.96
N PHE A 17 -11.37 -4.02 -9.53
CA PHE A 17 -11.17 -3.74 -10.95
C PHE A 17 -9.68 -3.71 -11.33
N CYS A 18 -8.84 -3.05 -10.53
CA CYS A 18 -7.41 -3.02 -10.79
C CYS A 18 -6.79 -4.41 -10.70
N GLU A 19 -7.10 -5.20 -9.67
CA GLU A 19 -6.59 -6.57 -9.51
C GLU A 19 -7.02 -7.48 -10.67
N ASP A 20 -8.29 -7.43 -11.06
CA ASP A 20 -8.85 -8.25 -12.16
C ASP A 20 -8.21 -7.93 -13.53
N ASN A 21 -7.75 -6.68 -13.71
CA ASN A 21 -7.16 -6.20 -14.96
C ASN A 21 -5.63 -6.07 -14.92
N GLY A 22 -5.00 -6.52 -13.83
CA GLY A 22 -3.54 -6.40 -13.65
C GLY A 22 -3.02 -4.97 -13.61
N LEU A 23 -3.85 -4.03 -13.17
CA LEU A 23 -3.49 -2.62 -13.02
C LEU A 23 -2.85 -2.38 -11.66
N GLN A 24 -1.77 -1.61 -11.67
CA GLN A 24 -1.04 -1.26 -10.46
C GLN A 24 -1.79 -0.19 -9.66
N TYR A 25 -1.76 -0.27 -8.34
CA TYR A 25 -2.29 0.80 -7.48
C TYR A 25 -1.60 0.88 -6.12
N ILE A 26 -1.74 2.06 -5.51
CA ILE A 26 -1.49 2.32 -4.08
C ILE A 26 -2.79 2.82 -3.47
N ALA A 27 -3.22 2.20 -2.37
CA ALA A 27 -4.37 2.63 -1.61
C ALA A 27 -3.96 2.89 -0.17
N THR A 28 -4.05 4.14 0.27
CA THR A 28 -3.82 4.53 1.66
C THR A 28 -5.15 4.50 2.42
N THR A 29 -5.10 4.06 3.68
CA THR A 29 -6.21 4.20 4.62
C THR A 29 -5.82 5.17 5.70
N GLU A 30 -6.69 6.14 5.96
CA GLU A 30 -6.55 7.06 7.08
C GLU A 30 -6.98 6.39 8.37
N SER A 31 -6.32 6.76 9.47
CA SER A 31 -6.66 6.37 10.83
C SER A 31 -7.49 7.44 11.51
N CYS A 32 -8.23 7.04 12.54
CA CYS A 32 -8.64 8.01 13.56
C CYS A 32 -7.39 8.44 14.35
N ALA A 33 -7.28 9.74 14.65
CA ALA A 33 -6.17 10.27 15.44
C ALA A 33 -5.95 9.47 16.74
N GLY A 34 -4.72 9.02 16.99
CA GLY A 34 -4.36 8.21 18.15
C GLY A 34 -4.47 6.69 17.97
N LEU A 35 -4.87 6.20 16.79
CA LEU A 35 -4.81 4.78 16.42
C LEU A 35 -3.71 4.52 15.39
N TRP A 36 -3.02 3.40 15.57
CA TRP A 36 -2.00 2.88 14.65
C TRP A 36 -2.68 1.96 13.62
N ASP A 37 -3.64 2.49 12.87
CA ASP A 37 -4.39 1.79 11.80
C ASP A 37 -4.24 2.46 10.43
N ARG A 38 -3.32 3.43 10.32
CA ARG A 38 -2.91 3.97 9.03
C ARG A 38 -2.12 2.90 8.30
N SER A 39 -2.54 2.61 7.07
CA SER A 39 -1.91 1.57 6.27
C SER A 39 -1.86 1.95 4.81
N VAL A 40 -0.94 1.32 4.09
CA VAL A 40 -0.88 1.37 2.65
C VAL A 40 -0.97 -0.04 2.07
N ALA A 41 -1.82 -0.20 1.08
CA ALA A 41 -1.94 -1.42 0.28
C ALA A 41 -1.34 -1.18 -1.11
N ILE A 42 -0.44 -2.06 -1.53
CA ILE A 42 0.29 -1.97 -2.79
C ILE A 42 0.01 -3.20 -3.65
N HIS A 43 -0.52 -2.97 -4.84
CA HIS A 43 -0.70 -4.01 -5.87
C HIS A 43 0.19 -3.70 -7.07
N LYS A 44 1.06 -4.64 -7.45
CA LYS A 44 2.07 -4.46 -8.53
C LYS A 44 1.56 -4.92 -9.90
N GLY A 45 0.25 -5.07 -10.06
CA GLY A 45 -0.42 -5.52 -11.29
C GLY A 45 -0.42 -7.05 -11.48
N SER A 46 0.17 -7.78 -10.54
CA SER A 46 0.08 -9.23 -10.45
C SER A 46 0.45 -9.70 -9.05
N GLY A 47 0.01 -10.92 -8.69
CA GLY A 47 0.29 -11.51 -7.39
C GLY A 47 -0.58 -10.93 -6.27
N GLU A 48 -0.12 -11.13 -5.05
CA GLU A 48 -0.83 -10.69 -3.84
C GLU A 48 -0.59 -9.20 -3.57
N THR A 49 -1.65 -8.52 -3.12
CA THR A 49 -1.57 -7.14 -2.62
C THR A 49 -0.87 -7.14 -1.26
N LEU A 50 0.21 -6.36 -1.15
CA LEU A 50 0.99 -6.26 0.08
C LEU A 50 0.50 -5.09 0.93
N HIS A 51 0.49 -5.29 2.25
CA HIS A 51 0.02 -4.31 3.23
C HIS A 51 1.15 -3.90 4.17
N TYR A 52 1.24 -2.60 4.41
CA TYR A 52 2.25 -1.98 5.26
C TYR A 52 1.60 -0.99 6.21
N ASP A 53 2.08 -0.95 7.45
CA ASP A 53 1.73 0.09 8.41
C ASP A 53 2.50 1.36 8.03
N ILE A 54 1.84 2.53 8.12
CA ILE A 54 2.47 3.83 7.86
C ILE A 54 2.22 4.79 9.01
N ASP A 55 3.12 5.75 9.21
CA ASP A 55 2.91 6.83 10.17
C ASP A 55 2.11 8.00 9.57
N GLU A 56 2.09 9.13 10.27
CA GLU A 56 1.34 10.31 9.87
C GLU A 56 1.96 11.06 8.67
N ASP A 57 3.26 10.85 8.44
CA ASP A 57 4.02 11.42 7.33
C ASP A 57 4.06 10.47 6.11
N GLN A 58 3.34 9.34 6.19
CA GLN A 58 3.31 8.25 5.20
C GLN A 58 4.61 7.44 5.11
N ASP A 59 5.45 7.51 6.13
CA ASP A 59 6.65 6.68 6.20
C ASP A 59 6.28 5.23 6.56
N ILE A 60 6.92 4.27 5.90
CA ILE A 60 6.72 2.84 6.14
C ILE A 60 7.26 2.47 7.52
N MET A 61 6.41 1.84 8.33
CA MET A 61 6.75 1.42 9.69
C MET A 61 7.14 -0.05 9.72
N VAL A 62 8.19 -0.37 10.48
CA VAL A 62 8.62 -1.76 10.74
C VAL A 62 8.42 -2.08 12.22
N ASN A 63 7.42 -2.92 12.52
CA ASN A 63 7.11 -3.31 13.90
C ASN A 63 8.02 -4.46 14.41
N GLU A 64 8.00 -4.69 15.73
CA GLU A 64 8.80 -5.75 16.38
C GLU A 64 8.55 -7.14 15.76
N HIS A 65 7.30 -7.45 15.41
CA HIS A 65 6.95 -8.73 14.79
C HIS A 65 7.65 -8.91 13.44
N THR A 66 7.64 -7.88 12.58
CA THR A 66 8.35 -7.88 11.30
C THR A 66 9.85 -8.05 11.49
N ILE A 67 10.46 -7.32 12.44
CA ILE A 67 11.89 -7.44 12.75
C ILE A 67 12.25 -8.85 13.22
N ARG A 68 11.44 -9.44 14.11
CA ARG A 68 11.69 -10.80 14.64
C ARG A 68 11.47 -11.89 13.61
N LYS A 69 10.60 -11.66 12.63
CA LYS A 69 10.36 -12.59 11.51
C LYS A 69 11.48 -12.51 10.47
N ALA A 70 12.03 -11.31 10.24
CA ALA A 70 13.18 -11.12 9.39
C ALA A 70 14.41 -11.81 9.99
N LYS A 71 15.11 -12.59 9.18
CA LYS A 71 16.30 -13.35 9.59
C LYS A 71 17.58 -12.54 9.39
N SER A 72 17.49 -11.39 8.73
CA SER A 72 18.62 -10.51 8.46
C SER A 72 18.17 -9.08 8.20
N LEU A 73 19.11 -8.14 8.31
CA LEU A 73 18.87 -6.76 7.88
C LEU A 73 18.53 -6.67 6.37
N ALA A 74 19.09 -7.56 5.54
CA ALA A 74 18.80 -7.59 4.11
C ALA A 74 17.30 -7.86 3.84
N GLU A 75 16.68 -8.77 4.58
CA GLU A 75 15.23 -9.05 4.45
C GLU A 75 14.37 -7.84 4.89
N ILE A 76 14.85 -7.05 5.86
CA ILE A 76 14.18 -5.79 6.25
C ILE A 76 14.29 -4.75 5.13
N ILE A 77 15.46 -4.65 4.50
CA ILE A 77 15.66 -3.74 3.36
C ILE A 77 14.78 -4.17 2.18
N GLU A 78 14.72 -5.47 1.85
CA GLU A 78 13.82 -5.99 0.80
C GLU A 78 12.34 -5.69 1.10
N TYR A 79 11.92 -5.77 2.37
CA TYR A 79 10.58 -5.36 2.79
C TYR A 79 10.31 -3.87 2.51
N LEU A 80 11.27 -3.01 2.83
CA LEU A 80 11.19 -1.56 2.58
C LEU A 80 11.23 -1.22 1.09
N ASP A 81 12.10 -1.86 0.31
CA ASP A 81 12.21 -1.69 -1.14
C ASP A 81 10.91 -2.13 -1.83
N ALA A 82 10.28 -3.20 -1.34
CA ALA A 82 8.99 -3.63 -1.85
C ALA A 82 7.88 -2.59 -1.59
N ALA A 83 7.98 -1.84 -0.49
CA ALA A 83 7.05 -0.79 -0.07
C ALA A 83 7.29 0.55 -0.76
N ALA A 84 8.51 0.84 -1.20
CA ALA A 84 8.88 2.05 -1.96
C ALA A 84 8.36 2.06 -3.42
N PHE A 85 7.38 1.21 -3.73
CA PHE A 85 6.79 1.11 -5.05
C PHE A 85 5.94 2.34 -5.35
N PHE A 86 6.04 2.85 -6.58
CA PHE A 86 5.20 3.90 -7.12
C PHE A 86 4.67 3.47 -8.49
N PRO A 87 3.34 3.31 -8.67
CA PRO A 87 2.77 2.92 -9.95
C PRO A 87 2.91 4.06 -10.95
N ASP A 88 3.09 3.71 -12.22
CA ASP A 88 3.02 4.68 -13.30
C ASP A 88 1.63 5.32 -13.35
N ALA A 89 1.58 6.61 -13.70
CA ALA A 89 0.31 7.33 -13.81
C ALA A 89 -0.54 6.72 -14.94
N LEU A 90 -1.72 6.21 -14.59
CA LEU A 90 -2.66 5.70 -15.58
C LEU A 90 -3.54 6.84 -16.09
N THR A 91 -3.60 7.02 -17.40
CA THR A 91 -4.52 7.96 -18.05
C THR A 91 -5.64 7.15 -18.70
N ILE A 92 -6.88 7.40 -18.29
CA ILE A 92 -8.07 6.82 -18.92
C ILE A 92 -8.64 7.90 -19.86
N GLU A 93 -8.54 7.68 -21.16
CA GLU A 93 -9.15 8.57 -22.15
C GLU A 93 -10.66 8.29 -22.24
N SER A 94 -11.47 9.36 -22.21
CA SER A 94 -12.94 9.32 -22.25
C SER A 94 -13.50 9.28 -23.67
#